data_AF-A0A661ACL8-F1
#
_entry.id   AF-A0A661ACL8-F1
#
_cell.length_a   1.000
_cell.length_b   1.000
_cell.length_c   1.000
_cell.angle_alpha   90.00
_cell.angle_beta   90.00
_cell.angle_gamma   90.00
#
_symmetry.space_group_name_H-M   'P 1'
#
loop_
_entity.id
_entity.type
_entity.pdbx_description
1 polymer ?
#
loop_
_entity_poly.entity_id
_entity_poly.type
_entity_poly.pdbx_seq_one_letter_code
_entity_poly.pdbx_strand_id
1 'polypeptide(L)'
;KKEIFEKLNESLKIIHNKTFEIVDKIGGGDLISLFQRAIGIDFSQLEGVLKDFIDMTEDIYYLELENTLNEYLNINPNEAFYFDMGFLGRNKDFDAFFPKERMIDIVKETVEDMGLDYTANGSISFDLEEREGKSIYGFCSAIKIPEQIVLVCVPLGGVKDYGQFLHELGHALHFGYTDPKLHFAFKRLGDTSVSEGYASMFDHLIYNPYWLENKLGLKDERLKRYLKIMWLHKMYLLRMFIGEFLYNIKLWKSPELSGKEKIYSDIMSNTTRIKFPEYLYLEEISPHFSIVKYIKAEIFEAAIYQFFTENYGDMWFKNKSVGEFLMHLWKDGEKYYTEEITEKIGIKTNASSLLSERMIKLYNEIQGESE
;
A
#
# COMPACT_ATOMS: atom_id res chain seq x y z
N LYS A 1 19.22 -19.28 4.14
CA LYS A 1 18.02 -18.64 3.52
C LYS A 1 17.84 -19.09 2.07
N LYS A 2 18.83 -18.93 1.17
CA LYS A 2 18.76 -19.39 -0.23
C LYS A 2 18.16 -20.79 -0.43
N GLU A 3 18.68 -21.81 0.26
CA GLU A 3 18.18 -23.20 0.17
C GLU A 3 16.70 -23.36 0.53
N ILE A 4 16.15 -22.50 1.40
CA ILE A 4 14.73 -22.53 1.78
C ILE A 4 13.88 -22.05 0.60
N PHE A 5 14.29 -20.94 -0.03
CA PHE A 5 13.59 -20.39 -1.19
C PHE A 5 13.71 -21.30 -2.41
N GLU A 6 14.86 -21.95 -2.63
CA GLU A 6 15.02 -22.93 -3.70
C GLU A 6 14.05 -24.12 -3.53
N LYS A 7 13.87 -24.61 -2.30
CA LYS A 7 12.86 -25.65 -2.01
C LYS A 7 11.43 -25.15 -2.19
N LEU A 8 11.15 -23.91 -1.79
CA LEU A 8 9.84 -23.30 -1.96
C LEU A 8 9.50 -23.09 -3.44
N ASN A 9 10.49 -22.72 -4.26
CA ASN A 9 10.34 -22.59 -5.72
C ASN A 9 9.85 -23.89 -6.37
N GLU A 10 10.25 -25.07 -5.88
CA GLU A 10 9.71 -26.33 -6.37
C GLU A 10 8.19 -26.45 -6.17
N SER A 11 7.67 -25.94 -5.04
CA SER A 11 6.22 -25.90 -4.80
C SER A 11 5.53 -24.83 -5.64
N LEU A 12 6.16 -23.66 -5.79
CA LEU A 12 5.61 -22.54 -6.56
C LEU A 12 5.58 -22.84 -8.07
N LYS A 13 6.53 -23.62 -8.60
CA LYS A 13 6.51 -24.14 -9.97
C LYS A 13 5.25 -24.96 -10.25
N ILE A 14 4.81 -25.77 -9.28
CA ILE A 14 3.57 -26.56 -9.40
C ILE A 14 2.36 -25.62 -9.51
N ILE A 15 2.31 -24.58 -8.67
CA ILE A 15 1.23 -23.58 -8.70
C ILE A 15 1.24 -22.83 -10.03
N HIS A 16 2.41 -22.36 -10.49
CA HIS A 16 2.59 -21.66 -11.77
C HIS A 16 2.05 -22.48 -12.96
N ASN A 17 2.47 -23.74 -13.09
CA ASN A 17 2.01 -24.62 -14.15
C ASN A 17 0.49 -24.87 -14.04
N LYS A 18 0.00 -25.04 -12.81
CA LYS A 18 -1.43 -25.26 -12.57
C LYS A 18 -2.29 -24.07 -12.97
N THR A 19 -1.79 -22.85 -12.77
CA THR A 19 -2.49 -21.63 -13.19
C THR A 19 -2.70 -21.63 -14.72
N PHE A 20 -1.68 -21.98 -15.51
CA PHE A 20 -1.85 -22.11 -16.97
C PHE A 20 -2.87 -23.17 -17.37
N GLU A 21 -2.85 -24.35 -16.73
CA GLU A 21 -3.86 -25.39 -16.97
C GLU A 21 -5.29 -24.93 -16.65
N ILE A 22 -5.46 -24.15 -15.57
CA ILE A 22 -6.77 -23.65 -15.15
C ILE A 22 -7.26 -22.60 -16.15
N VAL A 23 -6.41 -21.66 -16.56
CA VAL A 23 -6.76 -20.62 -17.53
C VAL A 23 -7.14 -21.22 -18.88
N ASP A 24 -6.39 -22.22 -19.35
CA ASP A 24 -6.72 -22.94 -20.59
C ASP A 24 -8.12 -23.60 -20.53
N LYS A 25 -8.47 -24.19 -19.38
CA LYS A 25 -9.80 -24.80 -19.16
C LYS A 25 -10.95 -23.80 -19.03
N ILE A 26 -10.71 -22.66 -18.39
CA ILE A 26 -11.72 -21.59 -18.27
C ILE A 26 -12.00 -21.00 -19.65
N GLY A 27 -11.00 -20.98 -20.53
CA GLY A 27 -11.07 -20.33 -21.83
C GLY A 27 -11.03 -18.81 -21.72
N GLY A 28 -11.03 -18.12 -22.87
CA GLY A 28 -11.01 -16.65 -22.92
C GLY A 28 -9.66 -16.03 -23.32
N GLY A 29 -8.74 -16.79 -23.90
CA GLY A 29 -7.47 -16.27 -24.42
C GLY A 29 -6.31 -16.47 -23.45
N ASP A 30 -5.25 -15.68 -23.62
CA ASP A 30 -4.07 -15.77 -22.76
C ASP A 30 -4.32 -15.20 -21.35
N LEU A 31 -3.45 -15.60 -20.41
CA LEU A 31 -3.58 -15.27 -18.99
C LEU A 31 -3.57 -13.75 -18.75
N ILE A 32 -2.73 -13.00 -19.45
CA ILE A 32 -2.63 -11.55 -19.29
C ILE A 32 -3.95 -10.90 -19.74
N SER A 33 -4.45 -11.27 -20.92
CA SER A 33 -5.74 -10.79 -21.43
C SER A 33 -6.90 -11.11 -20.48
N LEU A 34 -6.89 -12.29 -19.83
CA LEU A 34 -7.90 -12.65 -18.83
C LEU A 34 -7.87 -11.71 -17.62
N PHE A 35 -6.69 -11.44 -17.06
CA PHE A 35 -6.56 -10.55 -15.89
C PHE A 35 -6.84 -9.09 -16.23
N GLN A 36 -6.45 -8.59 -17.40
CA GLN A 36 -6.82 -7.23 -17.83
C GLN A 36 -8.34 -7.05 -17.85
N ARG A 37 -9.09 -8.04 -18.37
CA ARG A 37 -10.56 -8.00 -18.37
C ARG A 37 -11.17 -8.13 -16.98
N ALA A 38 -10.60 -8.98 -16.13
CA ALA A 38 -11.11 -9.20 -14.77
C ALA A 38 -10.89 -7.98 -13.88
N ILE A 39 -9.73 -7.32 -14.01
CA ILE A 39 -9.34 -6.15 -13.21
C ILE A 39 -9.93 -4.86 -13.82
N GLY A 40 -10.18 -4.85 -15.14
CA GLY A 40 -10.74 -3.70 -15.85
C GLY A 40 -9.69 -2.63 -16.20
N ILE A 41 -8.44 -3.01 -16.44
CA ILE A 41 -7.35 -2.08 -16.75
C ILE A 41 -6.45 -2.61 -17.87
N ASP A 42 -6.00 -1.70 -18.74
CA ASP A 42 -5.01 -2.00 -19.76
C ASP A 42 -3.60 -1.94 -19.17
N PHE A 43 -2.86 -3.05 -19.25
CA PHE A 43 -1.53 -3.13 -18.64
C PHE A 43 -0.48 -2.32 -19.39
N SER A 44 -0.68 -2.04 -20.69
CA SER A 44 0.25 -1.20 -21.45
C SER A 44 0.10 0.27 -21.04
N GLN A 45 -1.15 0.71 -20.82
CA GLN A 45 -1.42 2.04 -20.28
C GLN A 45 -0.85 2.19 -18.86
N LEU A 46 -1.07 1.18 -18.00
CA LEU A 46 -0.51 1.19 -16.65
C LEU A 46 1.03 1.19 -16.67
N GLU A 47 1.66 0.39 -17.54
CA GLU A 47 3.12 0.38 -17.72
C GLU A 47 3.65 1.78 -18.10
N GLY A 48 2.93 2.53 -18.94
CA GLY A 48 3.26 3.93 -19.27
C GLY A 48 3.25 4.83 -18.03
N VAL A 49 2.16 4.80 -17.26
CA VAL A 49 2.01 5.57 -16.01
C VAL A 49 3.15 5.29 -15.03
N LEU A 50 3.54 4.02 -14.87
CA LEU A 50 4.56 3.60 -13.92
C LEU A 50 5.98 3.97 -14.38
N LYS A 51 6.24 3.98 -15.70
CA LYS A 51 7.49 4.48 -16.26
C LYS A 51 7.64 5.98 -16.05
N ASP A 52 6.59 6.74 -16.32
CA ASP A 52 6.59 8.19 -16.07
C ASP A 52 6.89 8.49 -14.58
N PHE A 53 6.31 7.73 -13.66
CA PHE A 53 6.61 7.85 -12.23
C PHE A 53 8.09 7.59 -11.91
N ILE A 54 8.69 6.53 -12.47
CA ILE A 54 10.12 6.25 -12.30
C ILE A 54 10.95 7.42 -12.81
N ASP A 55 10.69 7.85 -14.05
CA ASP A 55 11.46 8.89 -14.73
C ASP A 55 11.38 10.23 -13.98
N MET A 56 10.20 10.62 -13.49
CA MET A 56 9.98 11.87 -12.76
C MET A 56 10.59 11.89 -11.36
N THR A 57 10.84 10.71 -10.76
CA THR A 57 11.31 10.60 -9.37
C THR A 57 12.73 10.06 -9.24
N GLU A 58 13.37 9.67 -10.34
CA GLU A 58 14.64 8.94 -10.34
C GLU A 58 15.76 9.68 -9.62
N ASP A 59 15.98 10.94 -9.97
CA ASP A 59 17.11 11.71 -9.45
C ASP A 59 16.97 11.95 -7.93
N ILE A 60 15.78 12.39 -7.48
CA ILE A 60 15.54 12.62 -6.05
C ILE A 60 15.54 11.32 -5.26
N TYR A 61 15.03 10.23 -5.85
CA TYR A 61 15.03 8.92 -5.21
C TYR A 61 16.46 8.40 -5.02
N TYR A 62 17.28 8.42 -6.08
CA TYR A 62 18.64 7.90 -6.03
C TYR A 62 19.52 8.70 -5.09
N LEU A 63 19.42 10.03 -5.12
CA LEU A 63 20.13 10.92 -4.19
C LEU A 63 19.80 10.58 -2.73
N GLU A 64 18.51 10.47 -2.42
CA GLU A 64 18.07 10.20 -1.05
C GLU A 64 18.38 8.76 -0.61
N LEU A 65 18.33 7.80 -1.55
CA LEU A 65 18.76 6.43 -1.32
C LEU A 65 20.25 6.36 -0.93
N GLU A 66 21.11 7.01 -1.71
CA GLU A 66 22.55 7.08 -1.43
C GLU A 66 22.83 7.73 -0.08
N ASN A 67 22.22 8.90 0.17
CA ASN A 67 22.39 9.64 1.42
C ASN A 67 21.97 8.82 2.64
N THR A 68 20.77 8.23 2.62
CA THR A 68 20.24 7.48 3.76
C THR A 68 20.99 6.17 3.99
N LEU A 69 21.34 5.43 2.94
CA LEU A 69 22.15 4.20 3.11
C LEU A 69 23.53 4.52 3.68
N ASN A 70 24.18 5.59 3.22
CA ASN A 70 25.46 6.01 3.76
C ASN A 70 25.36 6.45 5.22
N GLU A 71 24.38 7.31 5.54
CA GLU A 71 24.19 7.88 6.88
C GLU A 71 23.83 6.81 7.93
N TYR A 72 22.92 5.89 7.60
CA TYR A 72 22.36 4.95 8.59
C TYR A 72 23.00 3.57 8.58
N LEU A 73 23.53 3.12 7.45
CA LEU A 73 24.08 1.77 7.29
C LEU A 73 25.55 1.74 6.87
N ASN A 74 26.13 2.89 6.48
CA ASN A 74 27.49 3.00 5.95
C ASN A 74 27.76 2.04 4.77
N ILE A 75 26.79 1.96 3.85
CA ILE A 75 26.88 1.19 2.60
C ILE A 75 26.44 2.02 1.40
N ASN A 76 26.87 1.62 0.20
CA ASN A 76 26.42 2.23 -1.05
C ASN A 76 25.17 1.51 -1.60
N PRO A 77 24.34 2.17 -2.43
CA PRO A 77 23.20 1.53 -3.09
C PRO A 77 23.55 0.22 -3.82
N ASN A 78 24.70 0.19 -4.49
CA ASN A 78 25.19 -1.00 -5.21
C ASN A 78 25.59 -2.17 -4.30
N GLU A 79 25.69 -1.98 -2.98
CA GLU A 79 26.01 -3.02 -2.00
C GLU A 79 24.77 -3.46 -1.21
N ALA A 80 23.74 -2.62 -1.18
CA ALA A 80 22.50 -2.86 -0.46
C ALA A 80 21.63 -3.94 -1.12
N PHE A 81 20.94 -4.70 -0.26
CA PHE A 81 19.97 -5.72 -0.62
C PHE A 81 18.57 -5.34 -0.10
N TYR A 82 17.55 -5.98 -0.64
CA TYR A 82 16.14 -5.76 -0.27
C TYR A 82 15.86 -5.77 1.25
N PHE A 83 16.62 -6.57 2.03
CA PHE A 83 16.45 -6.63 3.49
C PHE A 83 17.00 -5.41 4.24
N ASP A 84 17.94 -4.66 3.66
CA ASP A 84 18.45 -3.41 4.24
C ASP A 84 17.36 -2.33 4.24
N MET A 85 16.55 -2.29 3.17
CA MET A 85 15.37 -1.43 3.09
C MET A 85 14.31 -1.83 4.12
N GLY A 86 14.12 -3.13 4.35
CA GLY A 86 13.24 -3.62 5.41
C GLY A 86 13.73 -3.25 6.83
N PHE A 87 15.06 -3.23 7.04
CA PHE A 87 15.64 -2.75 8.29
C PHE A 87 15.39 -1.24 8.50
N LEU A 88 15.65 -0.42 7.47
CA LEU A 88 15.40 1.02 7.52
C LEU A 88 13.93 1.34 7.73
N GLY A 89 13.02 0.69 6.99
CA GLY A 89 11.58 0.89 7.09
C GLY A 89 10.99 0.52 8.45
N ARG A 90 11.62 -0.39 9.20
CA ARG A 90 11.20 -0.69 10.58
C ARG A 90 11.44 0.50 11.51
N ASN A 91 12.43 1.35 11.21
CA ASN A 91 12.70 2.63 11.84
C ASN A 91 12.65 2.60 13.39
N LYS A 92 13.33 1.61 13.99
CA LYS A 92 13.23 1.27 15.43
C LYS A 92 13.60 2.44 16.37
N ASP A 93 14.43 3.36 15.92
CA ASP A 93 14.86 4.53 16.70
C ASP A 93 13.69 5.42 17.12
N PHE A 94 12.55 5.31 16.44
CA PHE A 94 11.34 6.09 16.72
C PHE A 94 10.28 5.32 17.51
N ASP A 95 10.51 4.07 17.92
CA ASP A 95 9.51 3.26 18.62
C ASP A 95 8.97 3.93 19.89
N ALA A 96 9.78 4.76 20.56
CA ALA A 96 9.35 5.52 21.73
C ALA A 96 8.19 6.50 21.44
N PHE A 97 8.02 6.94 20.19
CA PHE A 97 6.89 7.79 19.75
C PHE A 97 5.66 6.98 19.37
N PHE A 98 5.80 5.66 19.18
CA PHE A 98 4.73 4.74 18.78
C PHE A 98 4.50 3.67 19.86
N PRO A 99 4.19 4.04 21.11
CA PRO A 99 4.06 3.08 22.19
C PRO A 99 2.81 2.22 22.01
N LYS A 100 2.89 0.93 22.33
CA LYS A 100 1.75 0.01 22.23
C LYS A 100 0.58 0.44 23.12
N GLU A 101 0.86 1.02 24.28
CA GLU A 101 -0.13 1.38 25.30
C GLU A 101 -1.07 2.51 24.85
N ARG A 102 -0.63 3.36 23.90
CA ARG A 102 -1.44 4.48 23.38
C ARG A 102 -1.98 4.22 21.99
N MET A 103 -1.59 3.13 21.35
CA MET A 103 -1.87 2.87 19.94
C MET A 103 -3.37 2.92 19.62
N ILE A 104 -4.18 2.19 20.39
CA ILE A 104 -5.63 2.14 20.17
C ILE A 104 -6.28 3.49 20.47
N ASP A 105 -5.86 4.17 21.53
CA ASP A 105 -6.40 5.49 21.89
C ASP A 105 -6.10 6.53 20.81
N ILE A 106 -4.85 6.61 20.33
CA ILE A 106 -4.44 7.54 19.27
C ILE A 106 -5.22 7.30 17.98
N VAL A 107 -5.38 6.04 17.59
CA VAL A 107 -6.13 5.68 16.39
C VAL A 107 -7.61 6.04 16.55
N LYS A 108 -8.22 5.70 17.69
CA LYS A 108 -9.61 6.06 18.00
C LYS A 108 -9.81 7.58 17.96
N GLU A 109 -8.97 8.33 18.66
CA GLU A 109 -9.00 9.80 18.67
C GLU A 109 -8.87 10.37 17.25
N THR A 110 -8.06 9.75 16.39
CA THR A 110 -7.90 10.17 14.99
C THR A 110 -9.19 9.98 14.19
N VAL A 111 -9.88 8.85 14.36
CA VAL A 111 -11.16 8.60 13.70
C VAL A 111 -12.27 9.53 14.22
N GLU A 112 -12.32 9.75 15.53
CA GLU A 112 -13.29 10.64 16.17
C GLU A 112 -13.08 12.11 15.78
N ASP A 113 -11.82 12.53 15.60
CA ASP A 113 -11.46 13.86 15.07
C ASP A 113 -11.99 14.10 13.65
N MET A 114 -12.06 13.04 12.82
CA MET A 114 -12.72 13.07 11.51
C MET A 114 -14.24 13.02 11.60
N GLY A 115 -14.84 12.93 12.79
CA GLY A 115 -16.29 12.83 12.97
C GLY A 115 -16.88 11.45 12.68
N LEU A 116 -16.05 10.42 12.63
CA LEU A 116 -16.45 9.03 12.41
C LEU A 116 -16.58 8.30 13.76
N ASP A 117 -17.41 7.25 13.79
CA ASP A 117 -17.42 6.28 14.88
C ASP A 117 -16.43 5.16 14.56
N TYR A 118 -15.42 5.02 15.43
CA TYR A 118 -14.40 3.99 15.35
C TYR A 118 -14.93 2.55 15.30
N THR A 119 -16.15 2.32 15.80
CA THR A 119 -16.83 1.01 15.76
C THR A 119 -17.82 0.87 14.59
N ALA A 120 -17.99 1.91 13.76
CA ALA A 120 -19.01 2.02 12.73
C ALA A 120 -20.41 1.63 13.25
N ASN A 121 -20.87 2.28 14.32
CA ASN A 121 -22.15 2.03 15.01
C ASN A 121 -22.27 0.60 15.57
N GLY A 122 -21.16 0.04 16.06
CA GLY A 122 -21.10 -1.31 16.63
C GLY A 122 -20.95 -2.44 15.60
N SER A 123 -20.79 -2.13 14.32
CA SER A 123 -20.54 -3.11 13.26
C SER A 123 -19.15 -3.75 13.34
N ILE A 124 -18.18 -3.01 13.88
CA ILE A 124 -16.77 -3.43 14.00
C ILE A 124 -16.50 -3.91 15.42
N SER A 125 -15.95 -5.12 15.52
CA SER A 125 -15.38 -5.68 16.73
C SER A 125 -13.86 -5.84 16.60
N PHE A 126 -13.15 -5.75 17.72
CA PHE A 126 -11.69 -5.78 17.74
C PHE A 126 -11.20 -7.00 18.52
N ASP A 127 -10.44 -7.86 17.85
CA ASP A 127 -9.74 -8.98 18.48
C ASP A 127 -8.27 -8.60 18.67
N LEU A 128 -7.97 -7.97 19.81
CA LEU A 128 -6.66 -7.38 20.11
C LEU A 128 -5.81 -8.20 21.08
N GLU A 129 -6.39 -9.23 21.70
CA GLU A 129 -5.71 -9.97 22.76
C GLU A 129 -4.58 -10.83 22.20
N GLU A 130 -3.48 -10.89 22.95
CA GLU A 130 -2.38 -11.82 22.69
C GLU A 130 -2.76 -13.21 23.21
N ARG A 131 -2.66 -14.23 22.33
CA ARG A 131 -2.96 -15.63 22.66
C ARG A 131 -1.99 -16.54 21.92
N GLU A 132 -1.62 -17.66 22.53
CA GLU A 132 -0.71 -18.64 21.93
C GLU A 132 -1.22 -19.09 20.55
N GLY A 133 -0.35 -19.07 19.54
CA GLY A 133 -0.68 -19.46 18.17
C GLY A 133 -1.47 -18.44 17.36
N LYS A 134 -1.87 -17.29 17.92
CA LYS A 134 -2.50 -16.19 17.17
C LYS A 134 -1.48 -15.55 16.22
N SER A 135 -1.91 -15.26 14.99
CA SER A 135 -1.10 -14.47 14.05
C SER A 135 -0.84 -13.08 14.63
N ILE A 136 0.42 -12.65 14.58
CA ILE A 136 0.81 -11.28 14.94
C ILE A 136 0.50 -10.28 13.81
N TYR A 137 0.28 -10.76 12.59
CA TYR A 137 -0.14 -9.92 11.47
C TYR A 137 -1.62 -9.61 11.60
N GLY A 138 -1.94 -8.31 11.53
CA GLY A 138 -3.31 -7.84 11.47
C GLY A 138 -3.98 -8.14 10.14
N PHE A 139 -5.31 -8.33 10.20
CA PHE A 139 -6.19 -8.43 9.04
C PHE A 139 -7.61 -8.02 9.41
N CYS A 140 -8.35 -7.47 8.45
CA CYS A 140 -9.76 -7.18 8.54
C CYS A 140 -10.61 -8.35 7.99
N SER A 141 -11.46 -8.92 8.83
CA SER A 141 -12.42 -9.95 8.45
C SER A 141 -13.83 -9.38 8.34
N ALA A 142 -14.26 -9.08 7.11
CA ALA A 142 -15.61 -8.60 6.82
C ALA A 142 -16.60 -9.78 6.70
N ILE A 143 -16.93 -10.43 7.82
CA ILE A 143 -17.77 -11.66 7.90
C ILE A 143 -19.14 -11.44 7.27
N LYS A 144 -19.79 -10.31 7.56
CA LYS A 144 -21.05 -9.88 6.96
C LYS A 144 -21.03 -8.36 6.80
N ILE A 145 -21.15 -7.86 5.57
CA ILE A 145 -21.07 -6.42 5.27
C ILE A 145 -22.48 -5.80 5.22
N PRO A 146 -22.75 -4.73 5.99
CA PRO A 146 -21.86 -4.04 6.94
C PRO A 146 -21.91 -4.58 8.38
N GLU A 147 -22.76 -5.55 8.70
CA GLU A 147 -23.21 -5.80 10.08
C GLU A 147 -22.22 -6.51 11.02
N GLN A 148 -21.20 -7.18 10.49
CA GLN A 148 -20.25 -7.96 11.28
C GLN A 148 -18.86 -7.93 10.65
N ILE A 149 -18.00 -7.09 11.20
CA ILE A 149 -16.60 -6.95 10.83
C ILE A 149 -15.72 -7.18 12.05
N VAL A 150 -14.62 -7.89 11.87
CA VAL A 150 -13.65 -8.17 12.92
C VAL A 150 -12.29 -7.66 12.47
N LEU A 151 -11.73 -6.67 13.17
CA LEU A 151 -10.34 -6.29 13.02
C LEU A 151 -9.52 -7.15 13.98
N VAL A 152 -8.67 -8.02 13.43
CA VAL A 152 -7.76 -8.85 14.20
C VAL A 152 -6.39 -8.22 14.15
N CYS A 153 -5.78 -8.00 15.31
CA CYS A 153 -4.41 -7.49 15.42
C CYS A 153 -3.84 -7.87 16.79
N VAL A 154 -2.52 -7.85 16.95
CA VAL A 154 -1.87 -7.85 18.27
C VAL A 154 -1.06 -6.55 18.34
N PRO A 155 -1.40 -5.59 19.21
CA PRO A 155 -0.70 -4.32 19.26
C PRO A 155 0.67 -4.47 19.95
N LEU A 156 1.76 -4.50 19.17
CA LEU A 156 3.13 -4.56 19.71
C LEU A 156 3.79 -3.17 19.74
N GLY A 157 3.25 -2.21 19.00
CA GLY A 157 3.77 -0.85 18.89
C GLY A 157 4.89 -0.71 17.86
N GLY A 158 5.41 0.51 17.72
CA GLY A 158 6.31 0.86 16.63
C GLY A 158 5.57 1.24 15.34
N VAL A 159 6.33 1.81 14.41
CA VAL A 159 5.80 2.41 13.17
C VAL A 159 4.99 1.40 12.35
N LYS A 160 5.52 0.19 12.19
CA LYS A 160 4.91 -0.87 11.39
C LYS A 160 3.52 -1.24 11.91
N ASP A 161 3.39 -1.41 13.22
CA ASP A 161 2.14 -1.85 13.83
C ASP A 161 1.07 -0.77 13.77
N TYR A 162 1.45 0.50 13.99
CA TYR A 162 0.53 1.64 13.81
C TYR A 162 0.04 1.71 12.36
N GLY A 163 0.94 1.62 11.38
CA GLY A 163 0.58 1.58 9.97
C GLY A 163 -0.36 0.42 9.64
N GLN A 164 0.00 -0.80 10.06
CA GLN A 164 -0.82 -1.99 9.80
C GLN A 164 -2.21 -1.87 10.44
N PHE A 165 -2.32 -1.39 11.68
CA PHE A 165 -3.61 -1.23 12.33
C PHE A 165 -4.48 -0.19 11.62
N LEU A 166 -3.89 0.95 11.24
CA LEU A 166 -4.57 1.99 10.48
C LEU A 166 -5.07 1.47 9.14
N HIS A 167 -4.26 0.66 8.44
CA HIS A 167 -4.63 0.01 7.19
C HIS A 167 -5.88 -0.87 7.37
N GLU A 168 -5.82 -1.83 8.31
CA GLU A 168 -6.94 -2.74 8.56
C GLU A 168 -8.19 -2.03 9.08
N LEU A 169 -8.02 -0.93 9.80
CA LEU A 169 -9.12 -0.07 10.22
C LEU A 169 -9.78 0.63 9.04
N GLY A 170 -9.01 1.11 8.05
CA GLY A 170 -9.58 1.72 6.85
C GLY A 170 -10.48 0.74 6.09
N HIS A 171 -10.07 -0.53 5.96
CA HIS A 171 -10.94 -1.60 5.47
C HIS A 171 -12.19 -1.75 6.35
N ALA A 172 -12.01 -1.86 7.67
CA ALA A 172 -13.11 -2.11 8.59
C ALA A 172 -14.16 -1.00 8.58
N LEU A 173 -13.73 0.27 8.53
CA LEU A 173 -14.61 1.43 8.42
C LEU A 173 -15.32 1.46 7.07
N HIS A 174 -14.60 1.25 5.96
CA HIS A 174 -15.21 1.21 4.63
C HIS A 174 -16.34 0.17 4.58
N PHE A 175 -16.08 -1.06 5.03
CA PHE A 175 -17.08 -2.10 5.09
C PHE A 175 -18.19 -1.83 6.11
N GLY A 176 -17.87 -1.24 7.26
CA GLY A 176 -18.83 -0.94 8.34
C GLY A 176 -19.83 0.15 7.99
N TYR A 177 -19.46 1.05 7.07
CA TYR A 177 -20.31 2.11 6.55
C TYR A 177 -20.92 1.82 5.18
N THR A 178 -20.70 0.64 4.60
CA THR A 178 -21.33 0.23 3.33
C THR A 178 -22.84 0.09 3.49
N ASP A 179 -23.64 0.50 2.49
CA ASP A 179 -25.11 0.45 2.57
C ASP A 179 -25.58 -1.02 2.74
N PRO A 180 -26.33 -1.36 3.81
CA PRO A 180 -26.84 -2.71 4.02
C PRO A 180 -27.77 -3.18 2.88
N LYS A 181 -28.40 -2.27 2.14
CA LYS A 181 -29.28 -2.58 1.00
C LYS A 181 -28.53 -2.79 -0.32
N LEU A 182 -27.22 -2.54 -0.35
CA LEU A 182 -26.42 -2.71 -1.55
C LEU A 182 -26.42 -4.18 -2.01
N HIS A 183 -26.44 -4.41 -3.32
CA HIS A 183 -26.37 -5.76 -3.88
C HIS A 183 -25.08 -6.47 -3.44
N PHE A 184 -25.16 -7.76 -3.13
CA PHE A 184 -24.03 -8.55 -2.63
C PHE A 184 -22.76 -8.40 -3.49
N ALA A 185 -22.91 -8.38 -4.82
CA ALA A 185 -21.78 -8.22 -5.73
C ALA A 185 -20.98 -6.93 -5.48
N PHE A 186 -21.65 -5.81 -5.19
CA PHE A 186 -20.96 -4.55 -4.91
C PHE A 186 -20.43 -4.44 -3.49
N LYS A 187 -20.81 -5.38 -2.60
CA LYS A 187 -20.22 -5.48 -1.27
C LYS A 187 -18.95 -6.32 -1.25
N ARG A 188 -18.70 -7.19 -2.26
CA ARG A 188 -17.67 -8.24 -2.17
C ARG A 188 -16.93 -8.62 -3.44
N LEU A 189 -17.52 -8.35 -4.61
CA LEU A 189 -17.01 -8.80 -5.90
C LEU A 189 -16.66 -7.60 -6.80
N GLY A 190 -16.55 -6.41 -6.21
CA GLY A 190 -16.23 -5.19 -6.93
C GLY A 190 -14.73 -4.99 -7.08
N ASP A 191 -14.33 -3.76 -7.37
CA ASP A 191 -12.92 -3.40 -7.43
C ASP A 191 -12.33 -3.28 -6.03
N THR A 192 -11.66 -4.34 -5.58
CA THR A 192 -10.98 -4.38 -4.28
C THR A 192 -9.92 -3.29 -4.09
N SER A 193 -9.43 -2.66 -5.18
CA SER A 193 -8.50 -1.52 -5.11
C SER A 193 -9.10 -0.31 -4.39
N VAL A 194 -10.44 -0.20 -4.38
CA VAL A 194 -11.16 0.85 -3.66
C VAL A 194 -10.98 0.70 -2.16
N SER A 195 -11.19 -0.50 -1.62
CA SER A 195 -11.01 -0.76 -0.19
C SER A 195 -9.56 -0.59 0.24
N GLU A 196 -8.62 -1.04 -0.60
CA GLU A 196 -7.18 -0.85 -0.40
C GLU A 196 -6.77 0.62 -0.42
N GLY A 197 -7.35 1.45 -1.29
CA GLY A 197 -7.03 2.87 -1.32
C GLY A 197 -7.57 3.61 -0.09
N TYR A 198 -8.75 3.24 0.41
CA TYR A 198 -9.22 3.76 1.70
C TYR A 198 -8.36 3.27 2.87
N ALA A 199 -7.90 2.02 2.86
CA ALA A 199 -6.96 1.50 3.86
C ALA A 199 -5.63 2.27 3.83
N SER A 200 -5.07 2.47 2.63
CA SER A 200 -3.84 3.23 2.40
C SER A 200 -3.99 4.69 2.86
N MET A 201 -5.17 5.30 2.71
CA MET A 201 -5.39 6.67 3.20
C MET A 201 -5.18 6.78 4.72
N PHE A 202 -5.60 5.76 5.48
CA PHE A 202 -5.40 5.73 6.92
C PHE A 202 -3.96 5.40 7.30
N ASP A 203 -3.35 4.37 6.69
CA ASP A 203 -1.96 4.04 7.02
C ASP A 203 -0.98 5.13 6.60
N HIS A 204 -1.33 5.95 5.59
CA HIS A 204 -0.51 7.07 5.16
C HIS A 204 -0.46 8.24 6.16
N LEU A 205 -1.25 8.21 7.22
CA LEU A 205 -1.11 9.15 8.34
C LEU A 205 0.28 9.05 8.99
N ILE A 206 0.96 7.90 8.91
CA ILE A 206 2.34 7.76 9.38
C ILE A 206 3.34 8.54 8.49
N TYR A 207 2.95 9.04 7.33
CA TYR A 207 3.75 9.95 6.50
C TYR A 207 3.30 11.41 6.61
N ASN A 208 2.21 11.70 7.32
CA ASN A 208 1.66 13.05 7.43
C ASN A 208 2.35 13.84 8.56
N PRO A 209 3.13 14.90 8.27
CA PRO A 209 3.87 15.67 9.28
C PRO A 209 2.96 16.22 10.38
N TYR A 210 1.77 16.72 10.00
CA TYR A 210 0.83 17.30 10.93
C TYR A 210 0.19 16.26 11.85
N TRP A 211 -0.07 15.05 11.36
CA TRP A 211 -0.59 13.96 12.19
C TRP A 211 0.47 13.49 13.18
N LEU A 212 1.71 13.30 12.72
CA LEU A 212 2.84 12.89 13.56
C LEU A 212 3.11 13.89 14.68
N GLU A 213 3.10 15.19 14.36
CA GLU A 213 3.25 16.24 15.37
C GLU A 213 2.05 16.26 16.33
N ASN A 214 0.83 16.23 15.81
CA ASN A 214 -0.37 16.39 16.62
C ASN A 214 -0.66 15.20 17.55
N LYS A 215 -0.48 13.97 17.05
CA LYS A 215 -0.85 12.75 17.77
C LYS A 215 0.31 12.13 18.52
N LEU A 216 1.53 12.24 17.98
CA LEU A 216 2.71 11.59 18.56
C LEU A 216 3.70 12.59 19.16
N GLY A 217 3.52 13.90 18.96
CA GLY A 217 4.45 14.92 19.45
C GLY A 217 5.81 14.89 18.74
N LEU A 218 5.89 14.25 17.57
CA LEU A 218 7.10 14.17 16.77
C LEU A 218 7.28 15.47 15.98
N LYS A 219 8.36 16.20 16.24
CA LYS A 219 8.60 17.55 15.69
C LYS A 219 10.07 17.85 15.47
N ASP A 220 10.34 19.00 14.86
CA ASP A 220 11.68 19.53 14.58
C ASP A 220 12.56 18.53 13.80
N GLU A 221 13.87 18.52 14.06
CA GLU A 221 14.83 17.60 13.41
C GLU A 221 14.46 16.11 13.54
N ARG A 222 13.74 15.71 14.60
CA ARG A 222 13.29 14.32 14.74
C ARG A 222 12.21 13.97 13.72
N LEU A 223 11.28 14.89 13.48
CA LEU A 223 10.25 14.72 12.44
C LEU A 223 10.89 14.66 11.06
N LYS A 224 11.82 15.56 10.76
CA LYS A 224 12.57 15.56 9.49
C LYS A 224 13.30 14.24 9.25
N ARG A 225 14.07 13.75 10.24
CA ARG A 225 14.77 12.47 10.15
C ARG A 225 13.83 11.28 9.97
N TYR A 226 12.70 11.27 10.70
CA TYR A 226 11.70 10.24 10.56
C TYR A 226 11.10 10.21 9.15
N LEU A 227 10.62 11.36 8.67
CA LEU A 227 9.97 11.46 7.36
C LEU A 227 10.95 11.17 6.22
N LYS A 228 12.23 11.54 6.33
CA LYS A 228 13.27 11.17 5.36
C LYS A 228 13.35 9.65 5.14
N ILE A 229 13.46 8.88 6.22
CA ILE A 229 13.51 7.41 6.18
C ILE A 229 12.20 6.82 5.64
N MET A 230 11.06 7.34 6.14
CA MET A 230 9.75 6.84 5.75
C MET A 230 9.41 7.14 4.29
N TRP A 231 9.75 8.34 3.80
CA TRP A 231 9.62 8.72 2.40
C TRP A 231 10.45 7.81 1.50
N LEU A 232 11.71 7.56 1.86
CA LEU A 232 12.58 6.67 1.10
C LEU A 232 12.03 5.24 1.06
N HIS A 233 11.57 4.74 2.21
CA HIS A 233 10.95 3.42 2.29
C HIS A 233 9.69 3.33 1.43
N LYS A 234 8.84 4.37 1.44
CA LYS A 234 7.65 4.44 0.58
C LYS A 234 8.02 4.44 -0.91
N MET A 235 9.00 5.24 -1.31
CA MET A 235 9.52 5.26 -2.68
C MET A 235 10.05 3.88 -3.11
N TYR A 236 10.79 3.21 -2.21
CA TYR A 236 11.27 1.85 -2.45
C TYR A 236 10.10 0.86 -2.64
N LEU A 237 9.06 0.91 -1.80
CA LEU A 237 7.89 0.03 -1.94
C LEU A 237 7.14 0.27 -3.26
N LEU A 238 6.91 1.54 -3.64
CA LEU A 238 6.28 1.86 -4.92
C LEU A 238 7.12 1.33 -6.10
N ARG A 239 8.43 1.51 -6.07
CA ARG A 239 9.35 0.96 -7.09
C ARG A 239 9.38 -0.56 -7.09
N MET A 240 9.28 -1.20 -5.93
CA MET A 240 9.16 -2.65 -5.81
C MET A 240 7.85 -3.14 -6.46
N PHE A 241 6.72 -2.48 -6.21
CA PHE A 241 5.44 -2.81 -6.86
C PHE A 241 5.52 -2.71 -8.38
N ILE A 242 6.20 -1.66 -8.89
CA ILE A 242 6.41 -1.49 -10.32
C ILE A 242 7.28 -2.61 -10.89
N GLY A 243 8.42 -2.92 -10.25
CA GLY A 243 9.30 -4.00 -10.68
C GLY A 243 8.57 -5.34 -10.71
N GLU A 244 7.77 -5.61 -9.69
CA GLU A 244 6.98 -6.82 -9.58
C GLU A 244 5.91 -6.91 -10.68
N PHE A 245 5.21 -5.82 -10.97
CA PHE A 245 4.26 -5.76 -12.09
C PHE A 245 4.93 -6.04 -13.44
N LEU A 246 6.06 -5.36 -13.72
CA LEU A 246 6.83 -5.55 -14.94
C LEU A 246 7.32 -6.99 -15.09
N TYR A 247 7.77 -7.60 -13.99
CA TYR A 247 8.18 -8.98 -13.98
C TYR A 247 7.00 -9.95 -14.17
N ASN A 248 5.84 -9.70 -13.54
CA ASN A 248 4.63 -10.49 -13.75
C ASN A 248 4.24 -10.56 -15.23
N ILE A 249 4.34 -9.46 -15.98
CA ILE A 249 4.10 -9.47 -17.44
C ILE A 249 5.03 -10.45 -18.14
N LYS A 250 6.31 -10.52 -17.73
CA LYS A 250 7.28 -11.46 -18.31
C LYS A 250 7.01 -12.89 -17.87
N LEU A 251 6.72 -13.12 -16.59
CA LEU A 251 6.49 -14.44 -16.02
C LEU A 251 5.27 -15.12 -16.65
N TRP A 252 4.17 -14.39 -16.76
CA TRP A 252 2.88 -14.95 -17.17
C TRP A 252 2.64 -14.99 -18.68
N LYS A 253 3.60 -14.51 -19.49
CA LYS A 253 3.53 -14.58 -20.95
C LYS A 253 3.60 -16.02 -21.49
N SER A 254 4.21 -16.94 -20.76
CA SER A 254 4.38 -18.35 -21.15
C SER A 254 4.66 -19.22 -19.93
N PRO A 255 4.36 -20.54 -19.98
CA PRO A 255 4.68 -21.47 -18.89
C PRO A 255 6.19 -21.77 -18.75
N GLU A 256 7.03 -21.33 -19.68
CA GLU A 256 8.48 -21.53 -19.62
C GLU A 256 9.11 -20.68 -18.50
N LEU A 257 9.85 -21.34 -17.61
CA LEU A 257 10.48 -20.71 -16.45
C LEU A 257 12.00 -20.54 -16.60
N SER A 258 12.62 -21.16 -17.59
CA SER A 258 14.06 -21.02 -17.84
C SER A 258 14.47 -19.56 -18.03
N GLY A 259 15.43 -19.09 -17.21
CA GLY A 259 15.97 -17.74 -17.25
C GLY A 259 15.09 -16.67 -16.59
N LYS A 260 13.92 -17.03 -16.02
CA LYS A 260 13.05 -16.07 -15.31
C LYS A 260 13.71 -15.56 -14.04
N GLU A 261 14.57 -16.36 -13.42
CA GLU A 261 15.34 -16.01 -12.23
C GLU A 261 16.23 -14.78 -12.43
N LYS A 262 16.92 -14.73 -13.58
CA LYS A 262 17.74 -13.58 -13.97
C LYS A 262 16.88 -12.38 -14.37
N ILE A 263 15.81 -12.60 -15.14
CA ILE A 263 14.88 -11.54 -15.55
C ILE A 263 14.28 -10.85 -14.33
N TYR A 264 13.88 -11.62 -13.31
CA TYR A 264 13.39 -11.10 -12.04
C TYR A 264 14.45 -10.22 -11.36
N SER A 265 15.65 -10.77 -11.14
CA SER A 265 16.75 -10.06 -10.49
C SER A 265 17.06 -8.74 -11.20
N ASP A 266 17.15 -8.76 -12.52
CA ASP A 266 17.44 -7.58 -13.35
C ASP A 266 16.32 -6.53 -13.25
N ILE A 267 15.04 -6.92 -13.38
CA ILE A 267 13.90 -5.98 -13.31
C ILE A 267 13.79 -5.36 -11.92
N MET A 268 13.78 -6.18 -10.87
CA MET A 268 13.63 -5.70 -9.49
C MET A 268 14.79 -4.81 -9.10
N SER A 269 16.03 -5.19 -9.44
CA SER A 269 17.21 -4.40 -9.09
C SER A 269 17.30 -3.09 -9.86
N ASN A 270 16.91 -3.08 -11.14
CA ASN A 270 16.89 -1.84 -11.92
C ASN A 270 15.83 -0.86 -11.42
N THR A 271 14.64 -1.35 -11.09
CA THR A 271 13.52 -0.48 -10.68
C THR A 271 13.75 0.11 -9.29
N THR A 272 14.27 -0.69 -8.36
CA THR A 272 14.50 -0.30 -6.96
C THR A 272 15.89 0.28 -6.70
N ARG A 273 16.84 0.15 -7.63
CA ARG A 273 18.27 0.48 -7.40
C ARG A 273 18.92 -0.27 -6.24
N ILE A 274 18.34 -1.41 -5.86
CA ILE A 274 18.77 -2.28 -4.75
C ILE A 274 18.91 -3.72 -5.25
N LYS A 275 19.85 -4.50 -4.72
CA LYS A 275 20.06 -5.88 -5.18
C LYS A 275 18.92 -6.81 -4.78
N PHE A 276 18.32 -7.45 -5.77
CA PHE A 276 17.40 -8.57 -5.60
C PHE A 276 18.04 -9.88 -6.06
N PRO A 277 18.06 -10.92 -5.23
CA PRO A 277 18.65 -12.20 -5.61
C PRO A 277 17.72 -13.02 -6.52
N GLU A 278 18.32 -13.71 -7.50
CA GLU A 278 17.62 -14.57 -8.47
C GLU A 278 16.72 -15.65 -7.84
N TYR A 279 17.08 -16.16 -6.66
CA TYR A 279 16.34 -17.26 -6.03
C TYR A 279 14.94 -16.86 -5.51
N LEU A 280 14.58 -15.58 -5.50
CA LEU A 280 13.27 -15.08 -5.06
C LEU A 280 12.22 -15.00 -6.19
N TYR A 281 12.59 -15.35 -7.42
CA TYR A 281 11.82 -15.11 -8.64
C TYR A 281 10.43 -15.75 -8.75
N LEU A 282 9.98 -16.54 -7.77
CA LEU A 282 8.60 -17.05 -7.67
C LEU A 282 7.93 -16.73 -6.33
N GLU A 283 8.70 -16.34 -5.31
CA GLU A 283 8.20 -16.18 -3.94
C GLU A 283 7.75 -14.75 -3.66
N GLU A 284 8.56 -13.77 -4.05
CA GLU A 284 8.25 -12.33 -3.95
C GLU A 284 7.41 -11.88 -5.14
N ILE A 285 6.34 -12.63 -5.45
CA ILE A 285 5.37 -12.24 -6.48
C ILE A 285 3.97 -12.41 -5.93
N SER A 286 3.22 -11.31 -5.95
CA SER A 286 1.79 -11.28 -5.80
C SER A 286 1.15 -12.18 -6.85
N PRO A 287 0.42 -13.21 -6.45
CA PRO A 287 -0.16 -14.15 -7.38
C PRO A 287 -1.18 -13.45 -8.28
N HIS A 288 -1.29 -13.90 -9.54
CA HIS A 288 -2.41 -13.54 -10.42
C HIS A 288 -2.59 -12.02 -10.62
N PHE A 289 -1.49 -11.26 -10.74
CA PHE A 289 -1.51 -9.80 -10.90
C PHE A 289 -2.19 -9.04 -9.75
N SER A 290 -2.30 -9.61 -8.55
CA SER A 290 -2.87 -8.86 -7.41
C SER A 290 -2.06 -7.62 -7.04
N ILE A 291 -0.82 -7.49 -7.51
CA ILE A 291 -0.03 -6.26 -7.40
C ILE A 291 -0.69 -5.05 -8.09
N VAL A 292 -1.44 -5.28 -9.16
CA VAL A 292 -2.15 -4.21 -9.89
C VAL A 292 -3.18 -3.53 -8.99
N LYS A 293 -3.85 -4.30 -8.12
CA LYS A 293 -4.79 -3.77 -7.11
C LYS A 293 -4.11 -2.74 -6.20
N TYR A 294 -2.93 -3.08 -5.68
CA TYR A 294 -2.18 -2.18 -4.79
C TYR A 294 -1.70 -0.94 -5.55
N ILE A 295 -1.20 -1.08 -6.78
CA ILE A 295 -0.79 0.07 -7.60
C ILE A 295 -1.99 1.02 -7.85
N LYS A 296 -3.16 0.47 -8.19
CA LYS A 296 -4.39 1.24 -8.36
C LYS A 296 -4.81 1.94 -7.06
N ALA A 297 -4.69 1.25 -5.93
CA ALA A 297 -4.99 1.80 -4.61
C ALA A 297 -4.10 3.00 -4.25
N GLU A 298 -2.79 2.92 -4.56
CA GLU A 298 -1.85 4.02 -4.35
C GLU A 298 -2.18 5.25 -5.20
N ILE A 299 -2.54 5.06 -6.47
CA ILE A 299 -2.98 6.15 -7.35
C ILE A 299 -4.28 6.77 -6.81
N PHE A 300 -5.23 5.93 -6.40
CA PHE A 300 -6.50 6.38 -5.86
C PHE A 300 -6.33 7.15 -4.55
N GLU A 301 -5.48 6.65 -3.66
CA GLU A 301 -5.18 7.30 -2.39
C GLU A 301 -4.46 8.64 -2.61
N ALA A 302 -3.59 8.77 -3.61
CA ALA A 302 -3.03 10.06 -4.02
C ALA A 302 -4.11 11.05 -4.50
N ALA A 303 -5.11 10.59 -5.24
CA ALA A 303 -6.25 11.43 -5.63
C ALA A 303 -7.09 11.88 -4.42
N ILE A 304 -7.38 10.96 -3.48
CA ILE A 304 -8.11 11.28 -2.25
C ILE A 304 -7.33 12.28 -1.39
N TYR A 305 -6.02 12.10 -1.25
CA TYR A 305 -5.15 13.03 -0.52
C TYR A 305 -5.14 14.42 -1.17
N GLN A 306 -5.02 14.50 -2.50
CA GLN A 306 -5.12 15.77 -3.22
C GLN A 306 -6.47 16.44 -2.94
N PHE A 307 -7.56 15.70 -3.09
CA PHE A 307 -8.90 16.22 -2.82
C PHE A 307 -9.05 16.73 -1.37
N PHE A 308 -8.54 16.00 -0.38
CA PHE A 308 -8.64 16.42 1.02
C PHE A 308 -7.79 17.62 1.36
N THR A 309 -6.55 17.69 0.86
CA THR A 309 -5.69 18.83 1.10
C THR A 309 -6.24 20.10 0.45
N GLU A 310 -6.77 20.02 -0.78
CA GLU A 310 -7.39 21.14 -1.48
C GLU A 310 -8.68 21.65 -0.82
N ASN A 311 -9.52 20.75 -0.28
CA ASN A 311 -10.84 21.11 0.24
C ASN A 311 -10.91 21.29 1.76
N TYR A 312 -10.02 20.65 2.52
CA TYR A 312 -10.04 20.62 3.98
C TYR A 312 -8.71 21.03 4.63
N GLY A 313 -7.66 21.26 3.85
CA GLY A 313 -6.31 21.63 4.31
C GLY A 313 -5.46 20.44 4.76
N ASP A 314 -4.19 20.71 5.09
CA ASP A 314 -3.22 19.64 5.40
C ASP A 314 -3.54 18.87 6.70
N MET A 315 -4.33 19.47 7.59
CA MET A 315 -4.86 18.85 8.81
C MET A 315 -6.26 18.26 8.62
N TRP A 316 -6.60 17.79 7.41
CA TRP A 316 -7.91 17.24 7.07
C TRP A 316 -8.41 16.17 8.06
N PHE A 317 -7.50 15.39 8.66
CA PHE A 317 -7.83 14.37 9.67
C PHE A 317 -8.45 14.94 10.95
N LYS A 318 -8.48 16.27 11.14
CA LYS A 318 -9.16 16.96 12.23
C LYS A 318 -10.50 17.60 11.83
N ASN A 319 -10.92 17.41 10.58
CA ASN A 319 -12.12 18.01 10.04
C ASN A 319 -13.25 16.99 10.01
N LYS A 320 -14.32 17.25 10.77
CA LYS A 320 -15.50 16.37 10.83
C LYS A 320 -16.22 16.18 9.51
N SER A 321 -16.12 17.15 8.59
CA SER A 321 -16.71 17.03 7.25
C SER A 321 -16.00 15.96 6.40
N VAL A 322 -14.75 15.59 6.73
CA VAL A 322 -14.07 14.47 6.06
C VAL A 322 -14.78 13.16 6.35
N GLY A 323 -15.19 12.89 7.60
CA GLY A 323 -15.94 11.69 7.93
C GLY A 323 -17.29 11.62 7.23
N GLU A 324 -18.02 12.74 7.18
CA GLU A 324 -19.30 12.83 6.44
C GLU A 324 -19.11 12.51 4.95
N PHE A 325 -18.04 13.04 4.35
CA PHE A 325 -17.70 12.77 2.96
C PHE A 325 -17.30 11.30 2.73
N LEU A 326 -16.46 10.73 3.59
CA LEU A 326 -16.05 9.33 3.50
C LEU A 326 -17.25 8.39 3.62
N MET A 327 -18.15 8.62 4.59
CA MET A 327 -19.39 7.83 4.70
C MET A 327 -20.26 7.94 3.43
N HIS A 328 -20.28 9.09 2.77
CA HIS A 328 -21.00 9.24 1.50
C HIS A 328 -20.41 8.38 0.39
N LEU A 329 -19.09 8.26 0.32
CA LEU A 329 -18.42 7.39 -0.65
C LEU A 329 -18.56 5.90 -0.28
N TRP A 330 -18.34 5.56 0.98
CA TRP A 330 -18.31 4.18 1.46
C TRP A 330 -19.65 3.48 1.36
N LYS A 331 -20.78 4.20 1.35
CA LYS A 331 -22.11 3.59 1.17
C LYS A 331 -22.20 2.75 -0.11
N ASP A 332 -21.44 3.10 -1.15
CA ASP A 332 -21.44 2.44 -2.45
C ASP A 332 -20.59 1.15 -2.46
N GLY A 333 -19.92 0.83 -1.35
CA GLY A 333 -19.00 -0.31 -1.27
C GLY A 333 -17.98 -0.29 -2.40
N GLU A 334 -17.83 -1.43 -3.06
CA GLU A 334 -16.91 -1.61 -4.20
C GLU A 334 -17.64 -1.51 -5.55
N LYS A 335 -18.77 -0.79 -5.60
CA LYS A 335 -19.58 -0.67 -6.83
C LYS A 335 -18.85 0.00 -8.00
N TYR A 336 -18.02 0.99 -7.69
CA TYR A 336 -17.33 1.82 -8.67
C TYR A 336 -15.85 1.48 -8.70
N TYR A 337 -15.22 1.65 -9.86
CA TYR A 337 -13.76 1.59 -9.97
C TYR A 337 -13.11 2.83 -9.34
N THR A 338 -11.86 2.70 -8.93
CA THR A 338 -11.06 3.81 -8.38
C THR A 338 -11.05 5.05 -9.28
N GLU A 339 -11.00 4.85 -10.59
CA GLU A 339 -10.98 5.90 -11.61
C GLU A 339 -12.33 6.65 -11.68
N GLU A 340 -13.44 5.92 -11.57
CA GLU A 340 -14.78 6.52 -11.55
C GLU A 340 -15.00 7.35 -10.28
N ILE A 341 -14.46 6.90 -9.14
CA ILE A 341 -14.53 7.66 -7.89
C ILE A 341 -13.67 8.92 -8.00
N THR A 342 -12.44 8.79 -8.52
CA THR A 342 -11.51 9.91 -8.78
C THR A 342 -12.15 10.99 -9.65
N GLU A 343 -12.83 10.60 -10.74
CA GLU A 343 -13.54 11.53 -11.62
C GLU A 343 -14.72 12.21 -10.89
N LYS A 344 -15.50 11.46 -10.11
CA LYS A 344 -16.66 11.99 -9.35
C LYS A 344 -16.28 13.03 -8.30
N ILE A 345 -15.14 12.86 -7.64
CA ILE A 345 -14.63 13.82 -6.66
C ILE A 345 -13.95 15.03 -7.34
N GLY A 346 -13.86 15.04 -8.68
CA GLY A 346 -13.42 16.19 -9.46
C GLY A 346 -11.91 16.27 -9.70
N ILE A 347 -11.15 15.21 -9.38
CA ILE A 347 -9.70 15.17 -9.61
C ILE A 347 -9.44 14.89 -11.10
N LYS A 348 -8.72 15.81 -11.74
CA LYS A 348 -8.38 15.75 -13.18
C LYS A 348 -6.90 15.47 -13.44
N THR A 349 -6.08 15.49 -12.38
CA THR A 349 -4.67 15.14 -12.44
C THR A 349 -4.54 13.72 -13.00
N ASN A 350 -3.64 13.54 -13.96
CA ASN A 350 -3.42 12.21 -14.51
C ASN A 350 -2.72 11.31 -13.46
N ALA A 351 -2.80 9.99 -13.67
CA ALA A 351 -2.31 9.02 -12.68
C ALA A 351 -0.81 9.10 -12.37
N SER A 352 0.05 9.38 -13.36
CA SER A 352 1.50 9.47 -13.13
C SER A 352 1.85 10.73 -12.35
N SER A 353 1.19 11.85 -12.65
CA SER A 353 1.33 13.10 -11.90
C SER A 353 0.81 12.96 -10.46
N LEU A 354 -0.31 12.28 -10.22
CA LEU A 354 -0.83 12.05 -8.86
C LEU A 354 0.20 11.41 -7.91
N LEU A 355 0.85 10.34 -8.35
CA LEU A 355 1.86 9.67 -7.54
C LEU A 355 3.16 10.48 -7.43
N SER A 356 3.67 10.98 -8.56
CA SER A 356 4.97 11.66 -8.59
C SER A 356 4.93 13.00 -7.87
N GLU A 357 3.94 13.85 -8.14
CA GLU A 357 3.80 15.18 -7.51
C GLU A 357 3.61 15.06 -6.00
N ARG A 358 2.84 14.07 -5.53
CA ARG A 358 2.70 13.80 -4.10
C ARG A 358 4.05 13.50 -3.45
N MET A 359 4.83 12.59 -4.04
CA MET A 359 6.11 12.19 -3.48
C MET A 359 7.14 13.31 -3.56
N ILE A 360 7.14 14.11 -4.64
CA ILE A 360 8.00 15.29 -4.79
C ILE A 360 7.62 16.36 -3.77
N LYS A 361 6.33 16.66 -3.60
CA LYS A 361 5.84 17.64 -2.61
C LYS A 361 6.30 17.26 -1.21
N LEU A 362 6.08 16.00 -0.80
CA LEU A 362 6.52 15.52 0.51
C LEU A 362 8.04 15.60 0.67
N TYR A 363 8.82 15.30 -0.38
CA TYR A 363 10.28 15.45 -0.34
C TYR A 363 10.69 16.91 -0.10
N ASN A 364 10.10 17.85 -0.84
CA ASN A 364 10.41 19.29 -0.72
C ASN A 364 10.04 19.82 0.67
N GLU A 365 8.88 19.43 1.21
CA GLU A 365 8.46 19.75 2.58
C GLU A 365 9.48 19.24 3.62
N ILE A 366 9.99 18.01 3.46
CA ILE A 366 11.04 17.45 4.34
C ILE A 366 12.33 18.26 4.25
N GLN A 367 12.72 18.72 3.06
CA GLN A 367 13.93 19.54 2.92
C GLN A 367 13.78 20.94 3.53
N GLY A 368 12.54 21.40 3.75
CA GLY A 368 12.26 22.78 4.17
C GLY A 368 12.24 23.75 2.98
N GLU A 369 12.11 23.21 1.76
CA GLU A 369 11.92 23.95 0.52
C GLU A 369 10.41 24.04 0.29
N SER A 370 9.74 25.05 0.85
CA SER A 370 8.36 25.33 0.46
C SER A 370 8.35 26.08 -0.86
N GLU A 371 7.62 25.57 -1.86
CA GLU A 371 7.33 26.26 -3.13
C GLU A 371 6.65 27.62 -2.94
#